data_AF-A0A948VZ04-F1
#
_entry.id   AF-A0A948VZ04-F1
#
_cell.length_a   1.000
_cell.length_b   1.000
_cell.length_c   1.000
_cell.angle_alpha   90.00
_cell.angle_beta   90.00
_cell.angle_gamma   90.00
#
_symmetry.space_group_name_H-M   'P 1'
#
loop_
_entity.id
_entity.type
_entity.pdbx_description
1 polymer ?
#
loop_
_entity_poly.entity_id
_entity_poly.type
_entity_poly.pdbx_seq_one_letter_code
_entity_poly.pdbx_strand_id
1 'polypeptide(L)'
;MKNKWWAKTLRILGIVFMSLTAAFTLMGGAGTSCVALNPTGFGDTFAPLAQVQWLYILFVLLGIAIGIMGVRAVVLLVKGTKNAYRCTLIALVAGILVGGIHMAVSRALRGSSMPVDAVVYTTVLTLVIFLLFRIPAIWQGVNFENPAGDKKTGKHAAAIALCAVGLLTLSIQFLMSPTHTIRGVNYADVWHVSLSLIGLALIVSGMATALYTRSAMARRARLPETAK
;
A
#
# COMPACT_ATOMS: atom_id res chain seq x y z
N MET A 1 -5.46 29.75 15.41
CA MET A 1 -4.17 29.05 15.18
C MET A 1 -4.41 27.55 15.13
N LYS A 2 -4.59 26.94 13.93
CA LYS A 2 -4.77 25.49 13.83
C LYS A 2 -3.44 24.80 14.16
N ASN A 3 -3.47 23.88 15.12
CA ASN A 3 -2.29 23.25 15.70
C ASN A 3 -1.43 22.57 14.63
N LYS A 4 -0.25 23.14 14.30
CA LYS A 4 0.65 22.67 13.23
C LYS A 4 1.05 21.20 13.40
N TRP A 5 1.05 20.67 14.63
CA TRP A 5 1.40 19.28 14.91
C TRP A 5 0.33 18.29 14.40
N TRP A 6 -0.95 18.57 14.66
CA TRP A 6 -2.05 17.70 14.23
C TRP A 6 -2.07 17.47 12.71
N ALA A 7 -1.93 18.55 11.95
CA ALA A 7 -1.90 18.50 10.49
C ALA A 7 -0.75 17.63 9.94
N LYS A 8 0.42 17.68 10.58
CA LYS A 8 1.58 16.85 10.19
C LYS A 8 1.33 15.39 10.49
N THR A 9 0.78 15.08 11.66
CA THR A 9 0.42 13.72 12.05
C THR A 9 -0.58 13.12 11.06
N LEU A 10 -1.64 13.83 10.72
CA LEU A 10 -2.61 13.38 9.71
C LEU A 10 -1.98 13.14 8.34
N ARG A 11 -1.07 14.04 7.92
CA ARG A 11 -0.36 13.88 6.65
C ARG A 11 0.47 12.59 6.63
N ILE A 12 1.19 12.31 7.73
CA ILE A 12 1.98 11.09 7.87
C ILE A 12 1.07 9.87 7.85
N LEU A 13 -0.02 9.87 8.63
CA LEU A 13 -0.98 8.78 8.66
C LEU A 13 -1.54 8.48 7.27
N GLY A 14 -2.00 9.51 6.54
CA GLY A 14 -2.51 9.33 5.18
C GLY A 14 -1.51 8.67 4.23
N ILE A 15 -0.25 9.08 4.28
CA ILE A 15 0.83 8.48 3.47
C ILE A 15 1.07 7.03 3.88
N VAL A 16 1.10 6.73 5.18
CA VAL A 16 1.31 5.36 5.69
C VAL A 16 0.17 4.44 5.27
N PHE A 17 -1.09 4.85 5.46
CA PHE A 17 -2.26 4.07 5.04
C PHE A 17 -2.23 3.81 3.54
N MET A 18 -1.97 4.84 2.72
CA MET A 18 -1.85 4.66 1.27
C MET A 18 -0.71 3.71 0.88
N SER A 19 0.41 3.75 1.61
CA SER A 19 1.57 2.89 1.36
C SER A 19 1.27 1.43 1.68
N LEU A 20 0.64 1.18 2.83
CA LEU A 20 0.19 -0.16 3.21
C LEU A 20 -0.83 -0.69 2.22
N THR A 21 -1.82 0.11 1.81
CA THR A 21 -2.80 -0.29 0.78
C THR A 21 -2.13 -0.61 -0.54
N ALA A 22 -1.21 0.22 -1.03
CA ALA A 22 -0.49 -0.06 -2.28
C ALA A 22 0.29 -1.39 -2.21
N ALA A 23 0.95 -1.65 -1.08
CA ALA A 23 1.67 -2.90 -0.83
C ALA A 23 0.72 -4.11 -0.78
N PHE A 24 -0.39 -4.02 -0.04
CA PHE A 24 -1.42 -5.07 0.01
C PHE A 24 -1.99 -5.38 -1.37
N THR A 25 -2.26 -4.36 -2.19
CA THR A 25 -2.77 -4.56 -3.56
C THR A 25 -1.73 -5.24 -4.46
N LEU A 26 -0.46 -4.86 -4.38
CA LEU A 26 0.62 -5.53 -5.11
C LEU A 26 0.77 -6.99 -4.70
N MET A 27 0.86 -7.24 -3.39
CA MET A 27 1.01 -8.60 -2.86
C MET A 27 -0.24 -9.46 -3.12
N GLY A 28 -1.44 -8.88 -3.08
CA GLY A 28 -2.68 -9.58 -3.43
C GLY A 28 -2.74 -9.95 -4.91
N GLY A 29 -2.34 -9.04 -5.80
CA GLY A 29 -2.24 -9.32 -7.23
C GLY A 29 -1.21 -10.40 -7.52
N ALA A 30 0.03 -10.24 -7.04
CA ALA A 30 1.09 -11.22 -7.23
C ALA A 30 0.78 -12.58 -6.56
N GLY A 31 0.22 -12.56 -5.34
CA GLY A 31 -0.08 -13.75 -4.56
C GLY A 31 -1.23 -14.60 -5.11
N THR A 32 -2.13 -14.01 -5.91
CA THR A 32 -3.22 -14.76 -6.58
C THR A 32 -2.80 -15.38 -7.92
N SER A 33 -1.56 -15.13 -8.37
CA SER A 33 -1.06 -15.65 -9.65
C SER A 33 -1.02 -17.18 -9.72
N CYS A 34 -0.69 -17.87 -8.62
CA CYS A 34 -0.59 -19.33 -8.60
C CYS A 34 -1.92 -20.01 -8.96
N VAL A 35 -3.01 -19.59 -8.30
CA VAL A 35 -4.37 -20.11 -8.56
C VAL A 35 -4.95 -19.58 -9.87
N ALA A 36 -4.52 -18.42 -10.36
CA ALA A 36 -4.92 -17.90 -11.67
C ALA A 36 -4.26 -18.68 -12.83
N LEU A 37 -3.02 -19.14 -12.66
CA LEU A 37 -2.26 -19.85 -13.70
C LEU A 37 -2.49 -21.36 -13.68
N ASN A 38 -2.73 -21.95 -12.51
CA ASN A 38 -3.00 -23.38 -12.36
C ASN A 38 -4.15 -23.64 -11.37
N PRO A 39 -5.40 -23.28 -11.72
CA PRO A 39 -6.54 -23.35 -10.80
C PRO A 39 -6.84 -24.76 -10.27
N THR A 40 -6.54 -25.81 -11.04
CA THR A 40 -6.76 -27.22 -10.62
C THR A 40 -5.64 -27.77 -9.74
N GLY A 41 -4.51 -27.06 -9.62
CA GLY A 41 -3.35 -27.51 -8.83
C GLY A 41 -3.48 -27.31 -7.32
N PHE A 42 -4.50 -26.58 -6.85
CA PHE A 42 -4.60 -26.11 -5.46
C PHE A 42 -5.82 -26.65 -4.71
N GLY A 43 -6.36 -27.79 -5.16
CA GLY A 43 -7.51 -28.47 -4.55
C GLY A 43 -8.86 -27.98 -5.08
N ASP A 44 -9.92 -28.68 -4.68
CA ASP A 44 -11.25 -28.56 -5.29
C ASP A 44 -11.87 -27.17 -5.13
N THR A 45 -11.49 -26.44 -4.08
CA THR A 45 -11.93 -25.05 -3.84
C THR A 45 -11.52 -24.09 -4.97
N PHE A 46 -10.41 -24.35 -5.66
CA PHE A 46 -9.91 -23.48 -6.73
C PHE A 46 -10.17 -24.03 -8.13
N ALA A 47 -10.54 -25.31 -8.27
CA ALA A 47 -10.85 -25.91 -9.57
C ALA A 47 -11.93 -25.16 -10.38
N PRO A 48 -13.01 -24.60 -9.79
CA PRO A 48 -14.01 -23.84 -10.53
C PRO A 48 -13.46 -22.61 -11.27
N LEU A 49 -12.32 -22.06 -10.83
CA LEU A 49 -11.70 -20.91 -11.50
C LEU A 49 -11.26 -21.24 -12.93
N ALA A 50 -11.03 -22.52 -13.26
CA ALA A 50 -10.64 -22.96 -14.59
C ALA A 50 -11.64 -22.51 -15.68
N GLN A 51 -12.92 -22.41 -15.34
CA GLN A 51 -13.99 -21.99 -16.26
C GLN A 51 -13.84 -20.52 -16.71
N VAL A 52 -13.22 -19.68 -15.88
CA VAL A 52 -13.01 -18.25 -16.12
C VAL A 52 -11.57 -17.85 -15.88
N GLN A 53 -10.62 -18.74 -16.18
CA GLN A 53 -9.21 -18.57 -15.83
C GLN A 53 -8.61 -17.26 -16.40
N TRP A 54 -8.99 -16.90 -17.63
CA TRP A 54 -8.59 -15.67 -18.29
C TRP A 54 -8.94 -14.41 -17.46
N LEU A 55 -10.08 -14.42 -16.78
CA LEU A 55 -10.55 -13.32 -15.96
C LEU A 55 -9.71 -13.18 -14.68
N TYR A 56 -9.30 -14.31 -14.08
CA TYR A 56 -8.39 -14.30 -12.94
C TYR A 56 -6.99 -13.83 -13.31
N ILE A 57 -6.47 -14.20 -14.48
CA ILE A 57 -5.23 -13.65 -15.01
C ILE A 57 -5.37 -12.13 -15.19
N LEU A 58 -6.50 -11.65 -15.73
CA LEU A 58 -6.78 -10.23 -15.84
C LEU A 58 -6.81 -9.52 -14.47
N PHE A 59 -7.42 -10.13 -13.44
CA PHE A 59 -7.41 -9.58 -12.08
C PHE A 59 -6.00 -9.48 -11.50
N VAL A 60 -5.13 -10.46 -11.75
CA VAL A 60 -3.71 -10.42 -11.35
C VAL A 60 -3.01 -9.23 -12.00
N LEU A 61 -3.14 -9.07 -13.32
CA LEU A 61 -2.49 -7.99 -14.06
C LEU A 61 -3.00 -6.61 -13.62
N LEU A 62 -4.32 -6.45 -13.49
CA LEU A 62 -4.93 -5.21 -13.02
C LEU A 62 -4.55 -4.91 -11.56
N GLY A 63 -4.52 -5.93 -10.69
CA GLY A 63 -4.08 -5.79 -9.30
C GLY A 63 -2.66 -5.26 -9.21
N ILE A 64 -1.73 -5.82 -9.98
CA ILE A 64 -0.34 -5.34 -10.04
C ILE A 64 -0.29 -3.90 -10.57
N ALA A 65 -0.98 -3.62 -11.69
CA ALA A 65 -0.99 -2.29 -12.29
C ALA A 65 -1.55 -1.21 -11.33
N ILE A 66 -2.64 -1.52 -10.63
CA ILE A 66 -3.25 -0.63 -9.63
C ILE A 66 -2.33 -0.47 -8.42
N GLY A 67 -1.67 -1.54 -7.98
CA GLY A 67 -0.65 -1.48 -6.94
C GLY A 67 0.50 -0.55 -7.29
N ILE A 68 1.05 -0.63 -8.52
CA ILE A 68 2.09 0.28 -9.03
C ILE A 68 1.57 1.72 -9.08
N MET A 69 0.34 1.93 -9.56
CA MET A 69 -0.30 3.24 -9.54
C MET A 69 -0.43 3.78 -8.10
N GLY A 70 -0.74 2.91 -7.13
CA GLY A 70 -0.76 3.25 -5.70
C GLY A 70 0.59 3.69 -5.17
N VAL A 71 1.67 2.95 -5.49
CA VAL A 71 3.04 3.34 -5.13
C VAL A 71 3.40 4.70 -5.73
N ARG A 72 3.04 4.95 -6.99
CA ARG A 72 3.23 6.27 -7.61
C ARG A 72 2.46 7.35 -6.85
N ALA A 73 1.21 7.10 -6.45
CA ALA A 73 0.43 8.05 -5.67
C ALA A 73 1.09 8.35 -4.31
N VAL A 74 1.64 7.36 -3.61
CA VAL A 74 2.43 7.55 -2.38
C VAL A 74 3.60 8.50 -2.61
N VAL A 75 4.38 8.28 -3.67
CA VAL A 75 5.53 9.15 -4.02
C VAL A 75 5.06 10.59 -4.26
N LEU A 76 3.94 10.78 -4.95
CA LEU A 76 3.35 12.10 -5.19
C LEU A 76 2.88 12.76 -3.88
N LEU A 77 2.26 12.02 -2.96
CA LEU A 77 1.83 12.52 -1.65
C LEU A 77 3.03 12.94 -0.77
N VAL A 78 4.09 12.14 -0.76
CA VAL A 78 5.35 12.42 -0.07
C VAL A 78 5.98 13.69 -0.61
N LYS A 79 6.03 13.84 -1.94
CA LYS A 79 6.60 15.02 -2.62
C LYS A 79 5.69 16.25 -2.56
N GLY A 80 4.41 16.08 -2.22
CA GLY A 80 3.43 17.15 -2.16
C GLY A 80 3.10 17.76 -3.52
N THR A 81 3.15 16.97 -4.59
CA THR A 81 2.94 17.47 -5.96
C THR A 81 1.49 17.86 -6.21
N LYS A 82 1.26 18.73 -7.19
CA LYS A 82 -0.08 18.97 -7.74
C LYS A 82 -0.70 17.64 -8.19
N ASN A 83 -2.00 17.47 -8.00
CA ASN A 83 -2.76 16.25 -8.31
C ASN A 83 -2.40 14.99 -7.49
N ALA A 84 -1.51 15.07 -6.50
CA ALA A 84 -1.16 13.91 -5.67
C ALA A 84 -2.42 13.27 -5.05
N TYR A 85 -3.34 14.10 -4.59
CA TYR A 85 -4.57 13.66 -3.95
C TYR A 85 -5.53 13.02 -4.94
N ARG A 86 -5.67 13.62 -6.13
CA ARG A 86 -6.47 13.05 -7.22
C ARG A 86 -5.95 11.69 -7.65
N CYS A 87 -4.63 11.54 -7.82
CA CYS A 87 -4.02 10.25 -8.15
C CYS A 87 -4.31 9.19 -7.08
N THR A 88 -4.26 9.56 -5.80
CA THR A 88 -4.63 8.66 -4.70
C THR A 88 -6.08 8.21 -4.80
N LEU A 89 -7.04 9.13 -4.98
CA LEU A 89 -8.45 8.77 -5.09
C LEU A 89 -8.71 7.85 -6.30
N ILE A 90 -8.10 8.14 -7.45
CA ILE A 90 -8.22 7.29 -8.64
C ILE A 90 -7.71 5.88 -8.36
N ALA A 91 -6.53 5.75 -7.71
CA ALA A 91 -5.96 4.44 -7.39
C ALA A 91 -6.85 3.63 -6.44
N LEU A 92 -7.39 4.28 -5.42
CA LEU A 92 -8.28 3.64 -4.44
C LEU A 92 -9.61 3.22 -5.06
N VAL A 93 -10.24 4.10 -5.85
CA VAL A 93 -11.50 3.78 -6.54
C VAL A 93 -11.30 2.65 -7.55
N ALA A 94 -10.24 2.69 -8.36
CA ALA A 94 -9.92 1.62 -9.29
C ALA A 94 -9.69 0.28 -8.56
N GLY A 95 -8.97 0.31 -7.44
CA GLY A 95 -8.75 -0.88 -6.59
C GLY A 95 -10.04 -1.46 -6.03
N ILE A 96 -10.96 -0.62 -5.56
CA ILE A 96 -12.26 -1.07 -5.04
C ILE A 96 -13.13 -1.64 -6.16
N LEU A 97 -13.16 -1.01 -7.34
CA LEU A 97 -13.98 -1.51 -8.45
C LEU A 97 -13.49 -2.88 -8.93
N VAL A 98 -12.19 -2.99 -9.25
CA VAL A 98 -11.60 -4.26 -9.72
C VAL A 98 -11.65 -5.33 -8.62
N GLY A 99 -11.25 -4.98 -7.40
CA GLY A 99 -11.27 -5.91 -6.27
C GLY A 99 -12.68 -6.33 -5.87
N GLY A 100 -13.66 -5.43 -5.94
CA GLY A 100 -15.06 -5.72 -5.67
C GLY A 100 -15.67 -6.70 -6.68
N ILE A 101 -15.38 -6.52 -7.97
CA ILE A 101 -15.78 -7.46 -9.02
C ILE A 101 -15.10 -8.82 -8.79
N HIS A 102 -13.79 -8.83 -8.54
CA HIS A 102 -13.04 -10.06 -8.24
C HIS A 102 -13.61 -10.80 -7.01
N MET A 103 -13.98 -10.06 -5.98
CA MET A 103 -14.61 -10.59 -4.77
C MET A 103 -15.99 -11.20 -5.07
N ALA A 104 -16.83 -10.50 -5.85
CA ALA A 104 -18.15 -10.99 -6.23
C ALA A 104 -18.08 -12.27 -7.08
N VAL A 105 -17.22 -12.28 -8.11
CA VAL A 105 -17.00 -13.45 -8.98
C VAL A 105 -16.49 -14.63 -8.16
N SER A 106 -15.51 -14.41 -7.27
CA SER A 106 -14.97 -15.48 -6.44
C SER A 106 -16.02 -16.08 -5.53
N ARG A 107 -16.83 -15.25 -4.85
CA ARG A 107 -17.92 -15.74 -4.00
C ARG A 107 -18.96 -16.54 -4.78
N ALA A 108 -19.28 -16.12 -6.00
CA ALA A 108 -20.21 -16.85 -6.87
C ALA A 108 -19.68 -18.23 -7.30
N LEU A 109 -18.36 -18.36 -7.52
CA LEU A 109 -17.76 -19.62 -8.00
C LEU A 109 -17.41 -20.61 -6.89
N ARG A 110 -16.96 -20.15 -5.72
CA ARG A 110 -16.41 -21.02 -4.66
C ARG A 110 -16.92 -20.71 -3.26
N GLY A 111 -17.89 -19.81 -3.11
CA GLY A 111 -18.44 -19.41 -1.81
C GLY A 111 -17.50 -18.55 -0.94
N SER A 112 -16.28 -18.26 -1.41
CA SER A 112 -15.28 -17.46 -0.70
C SER A 112 -14.47 -16.59 -1.67
N SER A 113 -13.94 -15.48 -1.17
CA SER A 113 -13.10 -14.55 -1.92
C SER A 113 -11.73 -14.31 -1.28
N MET A 114 -11.42 -14.97 -0.16
CA MET A 114 -10.13 -14.81 0.51
C MET A 114 -8.96 -15.19 -0.42
N PRO A 115 -7.91 -14.35 -0.54
CA PRO A 115 -7.60 -13.19 0.31
C PRO A 115 -8.07 -11.82 -0.19
N VAL A 116 -8.83 -11.75 -1.29
CA VAL A 116 -9.22 -10.50 -1.95
C VAL A 116 -10.01 -9.58 -1.01
N ASP A 117 -10.80 -10.14 -0.09
CA ASP A 117 -11.54 -9.41 0.93
C ASP A 117 -10.66 -8.43 1.71
N ALA A 118 -9.50 -8.90 2.19
CA ALA A 118 -8.58 -8.09 2.98
C ALA A 118 -8.03 -6.91 2.15
N VAL A 119 -7.73 -7.15 0.87
CA VAL A 119 -7.27 -6.11 -0.06
C VAL A 119 -8.37 -5.07 -0.30
N VAL A 120 -9.61 -5.51 -0.56
CA VAL A 120 -10.74 -4.60 -0.79
C VAL A 120 -11.05 -3.79 0.47
N TYR A 121 -11.18 -4.42 1.63
CA TYR A 121 -11.54 -3.74 2.87
C TYR A 121 -10.47 -2.74 3.33
N THR A 122 -9.19 -3.07 3.19
CA THR A 122 -8.11 -2.11 3.47
C THR A 122 -8.12 -0.95 2.47
N THR A 123 -8.46 -1.20 1.21
CA THR A 123 -8.60 -0.12 0.20
C THR A 123 -9.79 0.79 0.50
N VAL A 124 -10.93 0.22 0.89
CA VAL A 124 -12.13 0.98 1.31
C VAL A 124 -11.82 1.84 2.54
N LEU A 125 -11.19 1.26 3.56
CA LEU A 125 -10.79 1.99 4.77
C LEU A 125 -9.91 3.19 4.40
N THR A 126 -8.89 2.96 3.57
CA THR A 126 -8.00 4.04 3.13
C THR A 126 -8.74 5.08 2.30
N LEU A 127 -9.68 4.69 1.42
CA LEU A 127 -10.52 5.64 0.71
C LEU A 127 -11.32 6.50 1.68
N VAL A 128 -11.98 5.92 2.68
CA VAL A 128 -12.73 6.67 3.69
C VAL A 128 -11.83 7.67 4.41
N ILE A 129 -10.63 7.25 4.84
CA ILE A 129 -9.65 8.15 5.48
C ILE A 129 -9.32 9.33 4.57
N PHE A 130 -9.03 9.08 3.29
CA PHE A 130 -8.77 10.16 2.34
C PHE A 130 -10.01 11.04 2.17
N LEU A 131 -11.21 10.50 1.96
CA LEU A 131 -12.43 11.31 1.86
C LEU A 131 -12.64 12.22 3.07
N LEU A 132 -12.37 11.73 4.29
CA LEU A 132 -12.40 12.54 5.51
C LEU A 132 -11.38 13.71 5.48
N PHE A 133 -10.19 13.50 4.93
CA PHE A 133 -9.21 14.60 4.75
C PHE A 133 -9.70 15.71 3.82
N ARG A 134 -10.68 15.44 2.96
CA ARG A 134 -11.24 16.46 2.06
C ARG A 134 -12.20 17.43 2.76
N ILE A 135 -12.67 17.12 3.97
CA ILE A 135 -13.52 18.01 4.75
C ILE A 135 -12.82 19.37 4.90
N PRO A 136 -13.45 20.52 4.57
CA PRO A 136 -12.78 21.82 4.52
C PRO A 136 -11.98 22.18 5.77
N ALA A 137 -12.52 21.83 6.95
CA ALA A 137 -11.86 22.05 8.23
C ALA A 137 -10.52 21.31 8.37
N ILE A 138 -10.42 20.09 7.82
CA ILE A 138 -9.21 19.25 7.86
C ILE A 138 -8.27 19.61 6.71
N TRP A 139 -8.82 19.80 5.50
CA TRP A 139 -8.06 20.08 4.29
C TRP A 139 -7.14 21.30 4.43
N GLN A 140 -7.64 22.37 5.08
CA GLN A 140 -6.86 23.59 5.34
C GLN A 140 -5.55 23.31 6.12
N GLY A 141 -5.50 22.24 6.92
CA GLY A 141 -4.31 21.83 7.64
C GLY A 141 -3.44 20.82 6.89
N VAL A 142 -4.06 19.81 6.26
CA VAL A 142 -3.34 18.61 5.75
C VAL A 142 -2.97 18.71 4.28
N ASN A 143 -3.51 19.68 3.52
CA ASN A 143 -3.40 19.84 2.06
C ASN A 143 -2.19 19.11 1.44
N PHE A 144 -2.49 17.97 0.81
CA PHE A 144 -1.47 17.10 0.21
C PHE A 144 -0.83 17.71 -1.05
N GLU A 145 -1.45 18.71 -1.66
CA GLU A 145 -1.08 19.31 -2.94
C GLU A 145 -0.44 20.68 -2.77
N ASN A 146 0.47 20.80 -1.80
CA ASN A 146 1.28 22.00 -1.61
C ASN A 146 2.76 21.68 -1.82
N PRO A 147 3.31 21.94 -3.03
CA PRO A 147 4.72 21.69 -3.34
C PRO A 147 5.69 22.57 -2.54
N ALA A 148 5.22 23.74 -2.06
CA ALA A 148 5.93 24.62 -1.15
C ALA A 148 5.77 24.20 0.33
N GLY A 149 5.02 23.13 0.60
CA GLY A 149 4.74 22.62 1.93
C GLY A 149 5.95 22.02 2.65
N ASP A 150 5.72 21.57 3.89
CA ASP A 150 6.75 21.06 4.79
C ASP A 150 7.44 19.78 4.26
N LYS A 151 8.50 19.96 3.46
CA LYS A 151 9.34 18.89 2.91
C LYS A 151 9.90 17.96 4.00
N LYS A 152 10.08 18.45 5.23
CA LYS A 152 10.56 17.64 6.35
C LYS A 152 9.49 16.62 6.76
N THR A 153 8.23 17.05 6.86
CA THR A 153 7.10 16.14 7.14
C THR A 153 6.97 15.07 6.06
N GLY A 154 7.14 15.42 4.78
CA GLY A 154 7.15 14.43 3.69
C GLY A 154 8.25 13.37 3.83
N LYS A 155 9.48 13.78 4.17
CA LYS A 155 10.60 12.84 4.41
C LYS A 155 10.36 11.92 5.61
N HIS A 156 9.81 12.44 6.70
CA HIS A 156 9.43 11.62 7.86
C HIS A 156 8.32 10.62 7.48
N ALA A 157 7.30 11.06 6.74
CA ALA A 157 6.26 10.17 6.26
C ALA A 157 6.82 9.06 5.36
N ALA A 158 7.76 9.37 4.46
CA ALA A 158 8.42 8.38 3.62
C ALA A 158 9.21 7.36 4.44
N ALA A 159 10.00 7.81 5.42
CA ALA A 159 10.74 6.90 6.31
C ALA A 159 9.82 5.96 7.09
N ILE A 160 8.73 6.50 7.67
CA ILE A 160 7.75 5.71 8.41
C ILE A 160 7.01 4.75 7.48
N ALA A 161 6.60 5.19 6.29
CA ALA A 161 5.93 4.36 5.30
C ALA A 161 6.83 3.20 4.84
N LEU A 162 8.11 3.45 4.56
CA LEU A 162 9.07 2.41 4.20
C LEU A 162 9.23 1.37 5.31
N CYS A 163 9.38 1.80 6.57
CA CYS A 163 9.44 0.87 7.69
C CYS A 163 8.13 0.10 7.89
N ALA A 164 6.97 0.77 7.80
CA ALA A 164 5.67 0.14 7.97
C ALA A 164 5.38 -0.90 6.89
N VAL A 165 5.66 -0.57 5.62
CA VAL A 165 5.54 -1.53 4.52
C VAL A 165 6.57 -2.64 4.66
N GLY A 166 7.81 -2.35 5.07
CA GLY A 166 8.82 -3.37 5.32
C GLY A 166 8.39 -4.38 6.40
N LEU A 167 7.85 -3.89 7.52
CA LEU A 167 7.28 -4.75 8.57
C LEU A 167 6.09 -5.58 8.07
N LEU A 168 5.20 -4.97 7.27
CA LEU A 168 4.12 -5.70 6.63
C LEU A 168 4.66 -6.83 5.74
N THR A 169 5.63 -6.54 4.87
CA THR A 169 6.24 -7.51 3.96
C THR A 169 6.89 -8.67 4.73
N LEU A 170 7.57 -8.40 5.86
CA LEU A 170 8.14 -9.45 6.71
C LEU A 170 7.09 -10.32 7.42
N SER A 171 5.92 -9.75 7.74
CA SER A 171 4.89 -10.41 8.54
C SER A 171 3.78 -11.06 7.71
N ILE A 172 3.61 -10.67 6.44
CA ILE A 172 2.44 -11.05 5.64
C ILE A 172 2.27 -12.56 5.48
N GLN A 173 3.37 -13.31 5.38
CA GLN A 173 3.34 -14.78 5.25
C GLN A 173 2.71 -15.47 6.47
N PHE A 174 2.85 -14.88 7.65
CA PHE A 174 2.24 -15.37 8.89
C PHE A 174 0.78 -14.92 8.98
N LEU A 175 0.51 -13.66 8.65
CA LEU A 175 -0.86 -13.11 8.67
C LEU A 175 -1.78 -13.83 7.69
N MET A 176 -1.26 -14.25 6.53
CA MET A 176 -2.02 -14.89 5.46
C MET A 176 -2.04 -16.42 5.57
N SER A 177 -1.24 -17.02 6.46
CA SER A 177 -1.16 -18.47 6.67
C SER A 177 -2.52 -19.16 6.85
N PRO A 178 -3.49 -18.64 7.64
CA PRO A 178 -4.80 -19.28 7.81
C PRO A 178 -5.61 -19.45 6.51
N THR A 179 -5.31 -18.65 5.49
CA THR A 179 -6.03 -18.67 4.20
C THR A 179 -5.21 -19.22 3.04
N HIS A 180 -3.93 -19.49 3.26
CA HIS A 180 -2.99 -20.01 2.26
C HIS A 180 -2.37 -21.35 2.66
N THR A 181 -2.85 -21.96 3.75
CA THR A 181 -2.46 -23.34 4.10
C THR A 181 -3.40 -24.32 3.39
N ILE A 182 -2.87 -25.03 2.41
CA ILE A 182 -3.62 -26.02 1.61
C ILE A 182 -2.95 -27.37 1.84
N ARG A 183 -3.74 -28.35 2.31
CA ARG A 183 -3.26 -29.73 2.61
C ARG A 183 -2.02 -29.75 3.54
N GLY A 184 -1.97 -28.85 4.51
CA GLY A 184 -0.87 -28.75 5.47
C GLY A 184 0.36 -27.97 4.99
N VAL A 185 0.36 -27.44 3.75
CA VAL A 185 1.45 -26.63 3.20
C VAL A 185 1.04 -25.16 3.19
N ASN A 186 1.83 -24.29 3.84
CA ASN A 186 1.61 -22.84 3.82
C ASN A 186 2.17 -22.21 2.54
N TYR A 187 1.30 -21.95 1.56
CA TYR A 187 1.69 -21.34 0.30
C TYR A 187 2.06 -19.86 0.41
N ALA A 188 1.72 -19.18 1.51
CA ALA A 188 2.18 -17.81 1.75
C ALA A 188 3.69 -17.74 2.04
N ASP A 189 4.29 -18.85 2.50
CA ASP A 189 5.72 -18.95 2.80
C ASP A 189 6.58 -19.33 1.58
N VAL A 190 5.97 -19.63 0.42
CA VAL A 190 6.72 -19.86 -0.83
C VAL A 190 7.56 -18.65 -1.22
N TRP A 191 7.13 -17.46 -0.82
CA TRP A 191 7.82 -16.19 -1.09
C TRP A 191 8.78 -15.77 0.03
N HIS A 192 9.11 -16.65 0.98
CA HIS A 192 9.84 -16.31 2.21
C HIS A 192 11.10 -15.50 1.95
N VAL A 193 11.98 -15.98 1.07
CA VAL A 193 13.26 -15.31 0.78
C VAL A 193 13.02 -13.95 0.13
N SER A 194 12.16 -13.87 -0.89
CA SER A 194 11.87 -12.63 -1.59
C SER A 194 11.24 -11.57 -0.68
N LEU A 195 10.25 -11.96 0.13
CA LEU A 195 9.58 -11.07 1.08
C LEU A 195 10.53 -10.65 2.21
N SER A 196 11.38 -11.56 2.68
CA SER A 196 12.40 -11.25 3.70
C SER A 196 13.40 -10.21 3.20
N LEU A 197 13.94 -10.41 2.00
CA LEU A 197 14.89 -9.48 1.40
C LEU A 197 14.26 -8.11 1.12
N ILE A 198 13.06 -8.09 0.53
CA ILE A 198 12.35 -6.84 0.24
C ILE A 198 11.98 -6.12 1.54
N GLY A 199 11.44 -6.84 2.52
CA GLY A 199 11.05 -6.29 3.82
C GLY A 199 12.23 -5.68 4.56
N LEU A 200 13.36 -6.39 4.63
CA LEU A 200 14.59 -5.88 5.22
C LEU A 200 15.12 -4.65 4.46
N ALA A 201 15.16 -4.71 3.13
CA ALA A 201 15.61 -3.59 2.30
C ALA A 201 14.75 -2.34 2.52
N LEU A 202 13.43 -2.48 2.65
CA LEU A 202 12.51 -1.39 2.94
C LEU A 202 12.75 -0.79 4.34
N ILE A 203 12.94 -1.62 5.37
CA ILE A 203 13.25 -1.14 6.72
C ILE A 203 14.58 -0.39 6.74
N VAL A 204 15.63 -0.97 6.17
CA VAL A 204 16.95 -0.32 6.07
C VAL A 204 16.85 1.00 5.32
N SER A 205 16.11 1.04 4.21
CA SER A 205 15.88 2.26 3.44
C SER A 205 15.10 3.32 4.24
N GLY A 206 14.11 2.91 5.02
CA GLY A 206 13.36 3.78 5.93
C GLY A 206 14.25 4.38 7.02
N MET A 207 15.08 3.55 7.66
CA MET A 207 16.07 3.98 8.66
C MET A 207 17.10 4.94 8.06
N ALA A 208 17.67 4.61 6.90
CA ALA A 208 18.61 5.46 6.19
C ALA A 208 17.99 6.83 5.84
N THR A 209 16.73 6.85 5.39
CA THR A 209 16.00 8.09 5.09
C THR A 209 15.81 8.94 6.34
N ALA A 210 15.50 8.34 7.49
CA ALA A 210 15.36 9.04 8.76
C ALA A 210 16.71 9.63 9.24
N LEU A 211 17.79 8.85 9.18
CA LEU A 211 19.14 9.26 9.59
C LEU A 211 19.70 10.37 8.70
N TYR A 212 19.55 10.25 7.38
CA TYR A 212 19.98 11.27 6.43
C TYR A 212 19.27 12.60 6.66
N THR A 213 17.98 12.56 6.97
CA THR A 213 17.20 13.77 7.27
C THR A 213 17.71 14.44 8.55
N ARG A 214 18.09 13.66 9.57
CA ARG A 214 18.68 14.16 10.82
C ARG A 214 20.06 14.79 10.61
N SER A 215 20.94 14.11 9.87
CA SER A 215 22.32 14.59 9.63
C SER A 215 22.36 15.84 8.74
N ALA A 216 21.53 15.90 7.69
CA ALA A 216 21.40 17.09 6.84
C ALA A 216 20.91 18.32 7.63
N MET A 217 19.98 18.14 8.58
CA MET A 217 19.56 19.21 9.48
C MET A 217 20.68 19.66 10.41
N ALA A 218 21.41 18.71 11.02
CA ALA A 218 22.52 19.02 11.92
C ALA A 218 23.65 19.78 11.21
N ARG A 219 23.88 19.51 9.92
CA ARG A 219 24.85 20.27 9.10
C ARG A 219 24.35 21.68 8.79
N ARG A 220 23.09 21.85 8.35
CA ARG A 220 22.51 23.18 8.09
C ARG A 220 22.47 24.09 9.31
N ALA A 221 22.25 23.53 10.50
CA ALA A 221 22.26 24.30 11.75
C ALA A 221 23.64 24.87 12.11
N ARG A 222 24.73 24.23 11.64
CA ARG A 222 26.12 24.63 11.91
C ARG A 222 26.72 25.58 10.86
N LEU A 223 26.02 25.85 9.75
CA LEU A 223 26.50 26.80 8.75
C LEU A 223 26.32 28.25 9.25
N PRO A 224 27.34 29.11 9.06
CA PRO A 224 27.24 30.53 9.41
C PRO A 224 26.12 31.21 8.61
N GLU A 225 25.53 32.26 9.18
CA GLU A 225 24.34 32.94 8.65
C GLU A 225 24.55 33.54 7.26
N THR A 226 25.79 33.86 6.91
CA THR A 226 26.22 34.36 5.59
C THR A 226 26.22 33.29 4.49
N ALA A 227 26.00 32.02 4.84
CA ALA A 227 26.01 30.88 3.92
C ALA A 227 24.66 30.13 3.86
N LYS A 228 23.59 30.68 4.46
CA LYS A 228 22.22 30.12 4.46
C LYS A 228 21.35 30.79 3.41
#